data_AF-A0A1M3N090-F1
#
_entry.id   AF-A0A1M3N090-F1
#
_cell.length_a   1.000
_cell.length_b   1.000
_cell.length_c   1.000
_cell.angle_alpha   90.00
_cell.angle_beta   90.00
_cell.angle_gamma   90.00
#
_symmetry.space_group_name_H-M   'P 1'
#
loop_
_entity.id
_entity.type
_entity.pdbx_description
1 polymer ?
#
loop_
_entity_poly.entity_id
_entity_poly.type
_entity_poly.pdbx_seq_one_letter_code
_entity_poly.pdbx_strand_id
1 'polypeptide(L)'
;MDRQTAKQQNLGDFWQGHDDDPLAAPPDFSAWREATRPEQSLFRRPLASASGARTRFHIGDSERELVNLASLDYLGLNRDPRVVRSARSALETWGTGSCGVALLSGTTALHLELESCVSESLGRPSTMLFPSGFSGGFGLMSGLLRRGDVAIADEKAHMCWLDGVRSSGAQLAMFRHEDASSLDEELTRHKGKRRLVVVDGIYSMDGDVANLPAILDVCDAHQVGLIVDEAHSIFAIGEHGGGATEVYDVARRVRLLFGTFSKSIASMGGFASGPRELLEYARLYAHPFGFSASLPPPVVAANIEAVRIARAEPERRSRLAEHATYFRGALHSMGLDTGLSTTHVVPIMVGAERDLLYDAALEMLERGLYILPIDYPAVPEDRVRLRASISAGHSRADLDMALSIIEDSVAKPLRARGKLGRPAHAERAG
;
A
#
# COMPACT_ATOMS: atom_id res chain seq x y z
N MET A 1 -20.27 16.50 -21.92
CA MET A 1 -19.09 17.26 -21.45
C MET A 1 -17.94 17.07 -22.45
N ASP A 2 -17.24 18.13 -22.83
CA ASP A 2 -16.05 18.02 -23.69
C ASP A 2 -14.80 17.56 -22.92
N ARG A 3 -13.74 17.20 -23.64
CA ARG A 3 -12.51 16.65 -23.03
C ARG A 3 -11.78 17.64 -22.13
N GLN A 4 -11.80 18.92 -22.45
CA GLN A 4 -11.07 19.93 -21.68
C GLN A 4 -11.75 20.20 -20.33
N THR A 5 -13.08 20.22 -20.34
CA THR A 5 -13.90 20.29 -19.14
C THR A 5 -13.76 19.02 -18.29
N ALA A 6 -13.73 17.84 -18.92
CA ALA A 6 -13.55 16.57 -18.22
C ALA A 6 -12.19 16.46 -17.51
N LYS A 7 -11.14 17.06 -18.08
CA LYS A 7 -9.80 17.13 -17.47
C LYS A 7 -9.75 18.02 -16.22
N GLN A 8 -10.77 18.81 -15.93
CA GLN A 8 -10.88 19.55 -14.67
C GLN A 8 -11.52 18.73 -13.55
N GLN A 9 -12.19 17.61 -13.89
CA GLN A 9 -12.84 16.74 -12.92
C GLN A 9 -11.98 15.52 -12.53
N ASN A 10 -12.26 14.98 -11.36
CA ASN A 10 -11.57 13.87 -10.71
C ASN A 10 -12.57 12.92 -10.02
N LEU A 11 -12.07 11.83 -9.42
CA LEU A 11 -12.94 10.81 -8.80
C LEU A 11 -13.68 11.30 -7.53
N GLY A 12 -13.18 12.33 -6.87
CA GLY A 12 -13.81 12.86 -5.66
C GLY A 12 -15.01 13.77 -5.94
N ASP A 13 -15.16 14.26 -7.17
CA ASP A 13 -16.30 15.09 -7.59
C ASP A 13 -17.63 14.34 -7.62
N PHE A 14 -17.59 13.00 -7.66
CA PHE A 14 -18.77 12.15 -7.85
C PHE A 14 -19.23 11.46 -6.55
N TRP A 15 -18.67 11.85 -5.39
CA TRP A 15 -18.87 11.15 -4.13
C TRP A 15 -20.29 11.31 -3.55
N GLN A 16 -21.03 12.37 -3.89
CA GLN A 16 -22.38 12.62 -3.37
C GLN A 16 -23.29 13.31 -4.40
N GLY A 17 -24.50 12.76 -4.59
CA GLY A 17 -25.71 13.54 -4.92
C GLY A 17 -25.85 14.07 -6.35
N HIS A 18 -26.23 13.21 -7.29
CA HIS A 18 -26.73 13.67 -8.59
C HIS A 18 -28.00 12.95 -9.09
N ASP A 19 -28.43 11.87 -8.42
CA ASP A 19 -29.61 11.09 -8.81
C ASP A 19 -30.37 10.65 -7.55
N ASP A 20 -31.69 10.50 -7.67
CA ASP A 20 -32.57 9.99 -6.61
C ASP A 20 -32.49 8.45 -6.52
N ASP A 21 -31.97 7.78 -7.55
CA ASP A 21 -31.71 6.34 -7.55
C ASP A 21 -30.24 6.03 -7.16
N PRO A 22 -29.98 5.44 -5.98
CA PRO A 22 -28.63 5.05 -5.56
C PRO A 22 -28.03 3.91 -6.39
N LEU A 23 -28.78 3.31 -7.32
CA LEU A 23 -28.32 2.29 -8.26
C LEU A 23 -27.99 2.85 -9.66
N ALA A 24 -28.26 4.14 -9.91
CA ALA A 24 -27.92 4.82 -11.15
C ALA A 24 -26.56 5.54 -11.01
N ALA A 25 -25.71 5.42 -12.04
CA ALA A 25 -24.48 6.20 -12.09
C ALA A 25 -24.80 7.65 -12.49
N PRO A 26 -24.21 8.68 -11.86
CA PRO A 26 -24.39 10.07 -12.26
C PRO A 26 -24.14 10.26 -13.77
N PRO A 27 -25.03 10.95 -14.52
CA PRO A 27 -24.83 11.20 -15.94
C PRO A 27 -23.48 11.90 -16.24
N ASP A 28 -23.09 12.83 -15.38
CA ASP A 28 -21.82 13.56 -15.52
C ASP A 28 -20.59 12.67 -15.30
N PHE A 29 -20.65 11.70 -14.38
CA PHE A 29 -19.61 10.69 -14.23
C PHE A 29 -19.45 9.86 -15.51
N SER A 30 -20.57 9.45 -16.11
CA SER A 30 -20.55 8.68 -17.36
C SER A 30 -19.95 9.47 -18.51
N ALA A 31 -20.30 10.75 -18.63
CA ALA A 31 -19.73 11.66 -19.63
C ALA A 31 -18.24 11.93 -19.39
N TRP A 32 -17.83 12.14 -18.14
CA TRP A 32 -16.43 12.29 -17.73
C TRP A 32 -15.59 11.08 -18.09
N ARG A 33 -16.07 9.88 -17.75
CA ARG A 33 -15.38 8.62 -18.02
C ARG A 33 -15.17 8.41 -19.53
N GLU A 34 -16.16 8.78 -20.35
CA GLU A 34 -16.03 8.67 -21.81
C GLU A 34 -15.00 9.67 -22.35
N ALA A 35 -15.05 10.93 -21.88
CA ALA A 35 -14.16 11.98 -22.32
C ALA A 35 -12.69 11.78 -21.89
N THR A 36 -12.44 11.03 -20.81
CA THR A 36 -11.11 10.74 -20.25
C THR A 36 -10.67 9.27 -20.46
N ARG A 37 -11.29 8.57 -21.41
CA ARG A 37 -11.04 7.14 -21.68
C ARG A 37 -9.55 6.78 -21.82
N PRO A 38 -8.69 7.57 -22.52
CA PRO A 38 -7.25 7.30 -22.58
C PRO A 38 -6.59 7.29 -21.19
N GLU A 39 -6.83 8.32 -20.38
CA GLU A 39 -6.31 8.46 -19.03
C GLU A 39 -6.83 7.33 -18.12
N GLN A 40 -8.11 6.98 -18.24
CA GLN A 40 -8.71 5.86 -17.52
C GLN A 40 -8.08 4.50 -17.90
N SER A 41 -7.57 4.37 -19.13
CA SER A 41 -6.94 3.12 -19.58
C SER A 41 -5.61 2.84 -18.87
N LEU A 42 -4.99 3.83 -18.22
CA LEU A 42 -3.82 3.61 -17.38
C LEU A 42 -4.18 2.78 -16.13
N PHE A 43 -5.41 2.89 -15.66
CA PHE A 43 -5.92 2.13 -14.52
C PHE A 43 -6.57 0.83 -14.98
N ARG A 44 -6.58 -0.17 -14.09
CA ARG A 44 -7.22 -1.48 -14.31
C ARG A 44 -6.78 -2.18 -15.60
N ARG A 45 -5.56 -1.90 -16.08
CA ARG A 45 -5.03 -2.54 -17.28
C ARG A 45 -4.89 -4.05 -17.07
N PRO A 46 -5.51 -4.90 -17.91
CA PRO A 46 -5.44 -6.34 -17.76
C PRO A 46 -4.01 -6.86 -17.91
N LEU A 47 -3.59 -7.70 -16.97
CA LEU A 47 -2.33 -8.42 -17.05
C LEU A 47 -2.48 -9.63 -17.98
N ALA A 48 -1.50 -9.85 -18.87
CA ALA A 48 -1.40 -11.04 -19.71
C ALA A 48 -0.42 -12.09 -19.12
N SER A 49 0.18 -11.79 -17.97
CA SER A 49 1.10 -12.67 -17.25
C SER A 49 1.10 -12.35 -15.76
N ALA A 50 1.78 -13.17 -14.95
CA ALA A 50 1.98 -12.87 -13.54
C ALA A 50 2.71 -11.53 -13.34
N SER A 51 2.26 -10.72 -12.38
CA SER A 51 2.88 -9.43 -12.06
C SER A 51 4.28 -9.62 -11.46
N GLY A 52 5.20 -8.73 -11.79
CA GLY A 52 6.55 -8.67 -11.22
C GLY A 52 7.26 -7.40 -11.67
N ALA A 53 8.59 -7.40 -11.61
CA ALA A 53 9.43 -6.30 -12.09
C ALA A 53 9.29 -6.00 -13.59
N ARG A 54 9.06 -7.05 -14.40
CA ARG A 54 8.56 -6.96 -15.77
C ARG A 54 7.25 -7.73 -15.86
N THR A 55 6.27 -7.16 -16.54
CA THR A 55 4.93 -7.75 -16.68
C THR A 55 4.45 -7.58 -18.11
N ARG A 56 3.88 -8.65 -18.69
CA ARG A 56 3.08 -8.53 -19.92
C ARG A 56 1.69 -8.00 -19.63
N PHE A 57 1.29 -6.98 -20.37
CA PHE A 57 -0.03 -6.35 -20.33
C PHE A 57 -0.72 -6.48 -21.69
N HIS A 58 -2.05 -6.49 -21.68
CA HIS A 58 -2.84 -6.25 -22.89
C HIS A 58 -2.84 -4.74 -23.22
N ILE A 59 -2.32 -4.38 -24.40
CA ILE A 59 -2.24 -3.02 -24.94
C ILE A 59 -2.84 -3.00 -26.34
N GLY A 60 -4.05 -2.43 -26.45
CA GLY A 60 -4.88 -2.59 -27.66
C GLY A 60 -5.16 -4.08 -27.89
N ASP A 61 -4.94 -4.52 -29.13
CA ASP A 61 -5.11 -5.92 -29.55
C ASP A 61 -3.82 -6.76 -29.40
N SER A 62 -2.80 -6.24 -28.70
CA SER A 62 -1.49 -6.90 -28.55
C SER A 62 -1.11 -7.13 -27.09
N GLU A 63 -0.20 -8.08 -26.86
CA GLU A 63 0.50 -8.22 -25.57
C GLU A 63 1.89 -7.59 -25.66
N ARG A 64 2.24 -6.76 -24.67
CA ARG A 64 3.57 -6.17 -24.57
C ARG A 64 4.13 -6.35 -23.17
N GLU A 65 5.39 -6.76 -23.08
CA GLU A 65 6.12 -6.80 -21.82
C GLU A 65 6.71 -5.41 -21.52
N LEU A 66 6.42 -4.90 -20.33
CA LEU A 66 6.87 -3.59 -19.85
C LEU A 66 7.67 -3.74 -18.56
N VAL A 67 8.59 -2.81 -18.32
CA VAL A 67 9.12 -2.57 -16.97
C VAL A 67 7.96 -2.07 -16.11
N ASN A 68 7.74 -2.71 -14.98
CA ASN A 68 6.58 -2.45 -14.13
C ASN A 68 7.04 -1.85 -12.80
N LEU A 69 6.75 -0.56 -12.63
CA LEU A 69 6.93 0.19 -11.38
C LEU A 69 5.61 0.38 -10.62
N ALA A 70 4.53 -0.29 -11.02
CA ALA A 70 3.24 -0.24 -10.35
C ALA A 70 2.97 -1.49 -9.48
N SER A 71 3.71 -2.58 -9.71
CA SER A 71 3.61 -3.81 -8.90
C SER A 71 4.04 -3.57 -7.46
N LEU A 72 3.36 -4.20 -6.51
CA LEU A 72 3.74 -4.18 -5.10
C LEU A 72 4.52 -5.43 -4.68
N ASP A 73 4.96 -6.25 -5.64
CA ASP A 73 5.83 -7.41 -5.43
C ASP A 73 7.28 -6.96 -5.11
N TYR A 74 7.47 -6.42 -3.91
CA TYR A 74 8.73 -5.82 -3.51
C TYR A 74 9.89 -6.81 -3.43
N LEU A 75 9.62 -8.07 -3.06
CA LEU A 75 10.67 -9.09 -2.89
C LEU A 75 10.83 -10.00 -4.12
N GLY A 76 10.00 -9.83 -5.15
CA GLY A 76 10.03 -10.66 -6.36
C GLY A 76 9.62 -12.10 -6.07
N LEU A 77 8.60 -12.31 -5.23
CA LEU A 77 8.18 -13.63 -4.75
C LEU A 77 7.00 -14.22 -5.54
N ASN A 78 6.25 -13.41 -6.29
CA ASN A 78 5.02 -13.86 -6.97
C ASN A 78 5.25 -15.08 -7.88
N ARG A 79 6.45 -15.15 -8.48
CA ARG A 79 6.84 -16.23 -9.41
C ARG A 79 7.94 -17.14 -8.88
N ASP A 80 8.27 -17.07 -7.59
CA ASP A 80 9.29 -17.95 -7.03
C ASP A 80 8.84 -19.42 -7.20
N PRO A 81 9.66 -20.29 -7.81
CA PRO A 81 9.26 -21.67 -8.08
C PRO A 81 8.86 -22.46 -6.83
N ARG A 82 9.40 -22.13 -5.65
CA ARG A 82 9.03 -22.79 -4.38
C ARG A 82 7.62 -22.41 -3.95
N VAL A 83 7.28 -21.12 -4.03
CA VAL A 83 5.94 -20.59 -3.72
C VAL A 83 4.89 -21.22 -4.63
N VAL A 84 5.15 -21.27 -5.94
CA VAL A 84 4.26 -21.91 -6.93
C VAL A 84 4.09 -23.40 -6.64
N ARG A 85 5.16 -24.12 -6.30
CA ARG A 85 5.08 -25.55 -5.94
C ARG A 85 4.26 -25.77 -4.66
N SER A 86 4.43 -24.93 -3.65
CA SER A 86 3.66 -24.99 -2.40
C SER A 86 2.16 -24.86 -2.67
N ALA A 87 1.76 -23.86 -3.47
CA ALA A 87 0.38 -23.66 -3.88
C ALA A 87 -0.19 -24.88 -4.65
N ARG A 88 0.59 -25.46 -5.57
CA ARG A 88 0.18 -26.65 -6.35
C ARG A 88 -0.05 -27.86 -5.46
N SER A 89 0.84 -28.13 -4.51
CA SER A 89 0.66 -29.25 -3.57
C SER A 89 -0.58 -29.06 -2.69
N ALA A 90 -0.85 -27.83 -2.27
CA ALA A 90 -2.06 -27.53 -1.50
C ALA A 90 -3.35 -27.71 -2.31
N LEU A 91 -3.35 -27.45 -3.63
CA LEU A 91 -4.49 -27.75 -4.50
C LEU A 91 -4.83 -29.25 -4.49
N GLU A 92 -3.82 -30.12 -4.56
CA GLU A 92 -4.01 -31.57 -4.60
C GLU A 92 -4.57 -32.12 -3.28
N THR A 93 -4.19 -31.52 -2.15
CA THR A 93 -4.57 -32.01 -0.81
C THR A 93 -5.84 -31.36 -0.27
N TRP A 94 -5.98 -30.05 -0.45
CA TRP A 94 -7.02 -29.23 0.20
C TRP A 94 -8.05 -28.65 -0.77
N GLY A 95 -7.85 -28.82 -2.08
CA GLY A 95 -8.73 -28.25 -3.11
C GLY A 95 -8.59 -26.74 -3.27
N THR A 96 -9.57 -26.13 -3.92
CA THR A 96 -9.54 -24.73 -4.34
C THR A 96 -10.04 -23.74 -3.27
N GLY A 97 -10.63 -24.21 -2.18
CA GLY A 97 -11.20 -23.37 -1.13
C GLY A 97 -11.61 -24.19 0.10
N SER A 98 -11.78 -23.52 1.24
CA SER A 98 -12.23 -24.18 2.48
C SER A 98 -13.75 -24.34 2.58
N CYS A 99 -14.51 -23.76 1.65
CA CYS A 99 -15.98 -23.83 1.61
C CYS A 99 -16.66 -23.41 2.93
N GLY A 100 -16.07 -22.47 3.67
CA GLY A 100 -16.60 -22.00 4.95
C GLY A 100 -15.99 -20.69 5.43
N VAL A 101 -16.69 -20.06 6.37
CA VAL A 101 -16.19 -18.88 7.09
C VAL A 101 -15.28 -19.31 8.24
N ALA A 102 -14.30 -18.48 8.61
CA ALA A 102 -13.26 -18.85 9.57
C ALA A 102 -13.82 -19.23 10.95
N LEU A 103 -14.91 -18.58 11.37
CA LEU A 103 -15.58 -18.83 12.65
C LEU A 103 -16.33 -20.18 12.72
N LEU A 104 -16.65 -20.77 11.56
CA LEU A 104 -17.36 -22.05 11.47
C LEU A 104 -16.41 -23.14 10.96
N SER A 105 -16.61 -23.60 9.73
CA SER A 105 -15.87 -24.71 9.12
C SER A 105 -14.77 -24.29 8.15
N GLY A 106 -14.43 -23.01 8.07
CA GLY A 106 -13.50 -22.47 7.06
C GLY A 106 -12.01 -22.56 7.43
N THR A 107 -11.68 -22.80 8.69
CA THR A 107 -10.30 -22.84 9.18
C THR A 107 -9.68 -24.22 8.94
N THR A 108 -8.61 -24.27 8.13
CA THR A 108 -7.83 -25.49 7.88
C THR A 108 -6.53 -25.51 8.67
N ALA A 109 -5.84 -26.65 8.73
CA ALA A 109 -4.53 -26.75 9.39
C ALA A 109 -3.49 -25.77 8.79
N LEU A 110 -3.55 -25.50 7.48
CA LEU A 110 -2.69 -24.51 6.82
C LEU A 110 -2.92 -23.09 7.36
N HIS A 111 -4.15 -22.73 7.75
CA HIS A 111 -4.40 -21.42 8.33
C HIS A 111 -3.69 -21.26 9.67
N LEU A 112 -3.76 -22.29 10.52
CA LEU A 112 -3.07 -22.31 11.81
C LEU A 112 -1.55 -22.30 11.64
N GLU A 113 -1.03 -23.01 10.64
CA GLU A 113 0.39 -22.99 10.28
C GLU A 113 0.83 -21.60 9.84
N LEU A 114 0.05 -20.91 8.99
CA LEU A 114 0.36 -19.54 8.58
C LEU A 114 0.33 -18.57 9.77
N GLU A 115 -0.66 -18.68 10.66
CA GLU A 115 -0.71 -17.87 11.89
C GLU A 115 0.52 -18.09 12.78
N SER A 116 0.97 -19.34 12.95
CA SER A 116 2.20 -19.66 13.69
C SER A 116 3.43 -19.09 12.99
N CYS A 117 3.55 -19.32 11.68
CA CYS A 117 4.68 -18.87 10.87
C CYS A 117 4.87 -17.35 10.94
N VAL A 118 3.79 -16.57 10.86
CA VAL A 118 3.83 -15.11 11.01
C VAL A 118 4.17 -14.72 12.46
N SER A 119 3.54 -15.34 13.45
CA SER A 119 3.79 -15.04 14.87
C SER A 119 5.25 -15.28 15.25
N GLU A 120 5.83 -16.40 14.83
CA GLU A 120 7.24 -16.74 15.03
C GLU A 120 8.17 -15.78 14.28
N SER A 121 7.84 -15.42 13.04
CA SER A 121 8.67 -14.51 12.23
C SER A 121 8.72 -13.11 12.82
N LEU A 122 7.63 -12.64 13.44
CA LEU A 122 7.54 -11.31 14.03
C LEU A 122 7.84 -11.29 15.54
N GLY A 123 8.10 -12.44 16.16
CA GLY A 123 8.27 -12.55 17.61
C GLY A 123 7.04 -12.09 18.40
N ARG A 124 5.83 -12.37 17.89
CA ARG A 124 4.55 -11.94 18.48
C ARG A 124 3.77 -13.13 19.07
N PRO A 125 2.96 -12.92 20.13
CA PRO A 125 2.28 -14.04 20.81
C PRO A 125 1.20 -14.76 19.99
N SER A 126 0.57 -14.05 19.05
CA SER A 126 -0.53 -14.57 18.23
C SER A 126 -0.69 -13.73 16.97
N THR A 127 -1.26 -14.36 15.94
CA THR A 127 -1.64 -13.74 14.66
C THR A 127 -3.03 -14.20 14.27
N MET A 128 -3.80 -13.29 13.68
CA MET A 128 -5.13 -13.51 13.13
C MET A 128 -5.14 -13.13 11.65
N LEU A 129 -5.66 -14.01 10.79
CA LEU A 129 -5.71 -13.80 9.34
C LEU A 129 -6.98 -13.08 8.88
N PHE A 130 -6.93 -12.42 7.73
CA PHE A 130 -8.07 -11.80 7.06
C PHE A 130 -8.07 -12.10 5.55
N PRO A 131 -9.22 -12.10 4.88
CA PRO A 131 -9.31 -12.32 3.43
C PRO A 131 -8.52 -11.31 2.57
N SER A 132 -8.33 -10.07 3.06
CA SER A 132 -7.50 -9.05 2.43
C SER A 132 -6.95 -8.06 3.45
N GLY A 133 -5.95 -7.24 3.05
CA GLY A 133 -5.47 -6.14 3.89
C GLY A 133 -6.57 -5.10 4.18
N PHE A 134 -7.40 -4.77 3.19
CA PHE A 134 -8.50 -3.84 3.40
C PHE A 134 -9.51 -4.38 4.42
N SER A 135 -9.92 -5.65 4.26
CA SER A 135 -10.91 -6.26 5.15
C SER A 135 -10.38 -6.43 6.58
N GLY A 136 -9.07 -6.60 6.75
CA GLY A 136 -8.42 -6.62 8.05
C GLY A 136 -8.48 -5.28 8.78
N GLY A 137 -8.01 -4.18 8.15
CA GLY A 137 -8.08 -2.85 8.76
C GLY A 137 -9.52 -2.43 9.07
N PHE A 138 -10.43 -2.61 8.12
CA PHE A 138 -11.86 -2.37 8.30
C PHE A 138 -12.44 -3.20 9.44
N GLY A 139 -12.14 -4.51 9.46
CA GLY A 139 -12.67 -5.48 10.42
C GLY A 139 -12.18 -5.25 11.84
N LEU A 140 -10.91 -4.88 12.02
CA LEU A 140 -10.35 -4.52 13.31
C LEU A 140 -11.04 -3.28 13.89
N MET A 141 -11.17 -2.20 13.11
CA MET A 141 -11.79 -0.98 13.59
C MET A 141 -13.27 -1.18 13.92
N SER A 142 -14.03 -1.76 12.99
CA SER A 142 -15.46 -2.06 13.19
C SER A 142 -15.70 -3.05 14.34
N GLY A 143 -14.78 -4.00 14.55
CA GLY A 143 -14.89 -5.03 15.57
C GLY A 143 -14.44 -4.59 16.97
N LEU A 144 -13.46 -3.69 17.09
CA LEU A 144 -12.90 -3.26 18.39
C LEU A 144 -13.55 -1.99 18.96
N LEU A 145 -14.01 -1.10 18.08
CA LEU A 145 -14.60 0.19 18.46
C LEU A 145 -16.11 0.12 18.59
N ARG A 146 -16.67 1.00 19.43
CA ARG A 146 -18.11 1.16 19.65
C ARG A 146 -18.46 2.64 19.70
N ARG A 147 -19.76 2.96 19.63
CA ARG A 147 -20.27 4.31 19.84
C ARG A 147 -19.74 4.90 21.16
N GLY A 148 -19.13 6.08 21.09
CA GLY A 148 -18.51 6.76 22.23
C GLY A 148 -16.99 6.61 22.31
N ASP A 149 -16.41 5.61 21.64
CA ASP A 149 -14.97 5.50 21.48
C ASP A 149 -14.43 6.53 20.46
N VAL A 150 -13.12 6.75 20.46
CA VAL A 150 -12.42 7.60 19.48
C VAL A 150 -11.24 6.85 18.88
N ALA A 151 -11.16 6.81 17.54
CA ALA A 151 -9.96 6.45 16.83
C ALA A 151 -9.25 7.72 16.38
N ILE A 152 -7.97 7.84 16.72
CA ILE A 152 -7.11 8.95 16.32
C ILE A 152 -6.16 8.40 15.24
N ALA A 153 -6.26 8.92 14.02
CA ALA A 153 -5.47 8.45 12.89
C ALA A 153 -4.53 9.55 12.39
N ASP A 154 -3.37 9.16 11.86
CA ASP A 154 -2.60 10.09 11.01
C ASP A 154 -3.50 10.50 9.82
N GLU A 155 -3.48 11.77 9.41
CA GLU A 155 -4.33 12.27 8.33
C GLU A 155 -4.10 11.55 6.98
N LYS A 156 -2.96 10.87 6.82
CA LYS A 156 -2.63 10.05 5.64
C LYS A 156 -2.81 8.55 5.86
N ALA A 157 -3.34 8.12 7.01
CA ALA A 157 -3.59 6.72 7.29
C ALA A 157 -4.53 6.10 6.23
N HIS A 158 -4.30 4.82 5.91
CA HIS A 158 -5.03 4.17 4.83
C HIS A 158 -6.56 4.10 5.07
N MET A 159 -7.34 4.24 3.99
CA MET A 159 -8.82 4.33 4.03
C MET A 159 -9.51 3.16 4.74
N CYS A 160 -8.90 1.96 4.75
CA CYS A 160 -9.47 0.80 5.44
C CYS A 160 -9.72 1.07 6.94
N TRP A 161 -8.85 1.86 7.58
CA TRP A 161 -9.00 2.27 8.97
C TRP A 161 -10.19 3.21 9.13
N LEU A 162 -10.23 4.27 8.32
CA LEU A 162 -11.26 5.31 8.36
C LEU A 162 -12.66 4.72 8.13
N ASP A 163 -12.81 3.87 7.11
CA ASP A 163 -14.09 3.23 6.80
C ASP A 163 -14.54 2.26 7.90
N GLY A 164 -13.59 1.55 8.52
CA GLY A 164 -13.89 0.69 9.66
C GLY A 164 -14.32 1.49 10.90
N VAL A 165 -13.70 2.65 11.16
CA VAL A 165 -14.09 3.56 12.25
C VAL A 165 -15.50 4.09 12.00
N ARG A 166 -15.79 4.56 10.79
CA ARG A 166 -17.14 5.02 10.39
C ARG A 166 -18.19 3.93 10.60
N SER A 167 -17.88 2.70 10.17
CA SER A 167 -18.79 1.55 10.33
C SER A 167 -19.00 1.16 11.80
N SER A 168 -18.05 1.44 12.69
CA SER A 168 -18.18 1.13 14.13
C SER A 168 -19.13 2.09 14.88
N GLY A 169 -19.42 3.26 14.31
CA GLY A 169 -20.12 4.36 14.97
C GLY A 169 -19.27 5.11 16.00
N ALA A 170 -17.97 4.84 16.09
CA ALA A 170 -17.01 5.61 16.88
C ALA A 170 -16.68 6.96 16.20
N GLN A 171 -16.10 7.87 16.98
CA GLN A 171 -15.60 9.13 16.45
C GLN A 171 -14.25 8.91 15.77
N LEU A 172 -14.08 9.42 14.55
CA LEU A 172 -12.77 9.58 13.91
C LEU A 172 -12.22 10.96 14.25
N ALA A 173 -11.02 11.00 14.80
CA ALA A 173 -10.18 12.20 14.93
C ALA A 173 -8.91 11.99 14.11
N MET A 174 -8.34 13.08 13.60
CA MET A 174 -7.10 13.03 12.82
C MET A 174 -6.08 14.00 13.40
N PHE A 175 -4.81 13.61 13.38
CA PHE A 175 -3.70 14.50 13.68
C PHE A 175 -2.89 14.76 12.40
N ARG A 176 -2.22 15.92 12.34
CA ARG A 176 -1.40 16.30 11.18
C ARG A 176 -0.32 15.25 10.93
N HIS A 177 -0.03 14.98 9.67
CA HIS A 177 0.88 13.93 9.28
C HIS A 177 2.25 14.04 9.97
N GLU A 178 2.68 12.97 10.65
CA GLU A 178 3.95 12.90 11.39
C GLU A 178 4.14 13.97 12.49
N ASP A 179 3.06 14.59 12.97
CA ASP A 179 3.09 15.64 13.99
C ASP A 179 2.69 15.09 15.37
N ALA A 180 3.69 14.72 16.17
CA ALA A 180 3.49 14.24 17.53
C ALA A 180 2.81 15.26 18.46
N SER A 181 2.97 16.57 18.20
CA SER A 181 2.29 17.61 19.00
C SER A 181 0.80 17.66 18.66
N SER A 182 0.47 17.56 17.37
CA SER A 182 -0.93 17.43 16.94
C SER A 182 -1.58 16.17 17.52
N LEU A 183 -0.84 15.06 17.62
CA LEU A 183 -1.33 13.83 18.26
C LEU A 183 -1.61 14.05 19.76
N ASP A 184 -0.71 14.71 20.48
CA ASP A 184 -0.87 15.04 21.91
C ASP A 184 -2.12 15.91 22.15
N GLU A 185 -2.36 16.89 21.28
CA GLU A 185 -3.55 17.75 21.31
C GLU A 185 -4.85 16.93 21.15
N GLU A 186 -4.91 16.02 20.16
CA GLU A 186 -6.09 15.17 19.93
C GLU A 186 -6.33 14.19 21.09
N LEU A 187 -5.27 13.57 21.60
CA LEU A 187 -5.36 12.67 22.76
C LEU A 187 -5.84 13.41 24.00
N THR A 188 -5.33 14.61 24.26
CA THR A 188 -5.77 15.49 25.35
C THR A 188 -7.24 15.88 25.20
N ARG A 189 -7.66 16.31 24.00
CA ARG A 189 -9.05 16.69 23.71
C ARG A 189 -10.04 15.58 23.98
N HIS A 190 -9.63 14.33 23.74
CA HIS A 190 -10.48 13.16 23.92
C HIS A 190 -10.24 12.39 25.22
N LYS A 191 -9.54 12.99 26.19
CA LYS A 191 -9.31 12.40 27.51
C LYS A 191 -10.62 11.98 28.18
N GLY A 192 -10.60 10.82 28.83
CA GLY A 192 -11.77 10.21 29.47
C GLY A 192 -12.61 9.31 28.56
N LYS A 193 -12.35 9.29 27.25
CA LYS A 193 -12.92 8.30 26.32
C LYS A 193 -11.99 7.11 26.14
N ARG A 194 -12.54 5.97 25.71
CA ARG A 194 -11.75 4.85 25.15
C ARG A 194 -11.17 5.30 23.81
N ARG A 195 -9.86 5.19 23.67
CA ARG A 195 -9.10 5.72 22.55
C ARG A 195 -8.13 4.68 22.01
N LEU A 196 -7.86 4.73 20.72
CA LEU A 196 -6.71 4.08 20.08
C LEU A 196 -6.08 5.03 19.06
N VAL A 197 -4.81 4.78 18.74
CA VAL A 197 -4.09 5.50 17.69
C VAL A 197 -3.75 4.52 16.55
N VAL A 198 -3.83 4.98 15.30
CA VAL A 198 -3.39 4.21 14.13
C VAL A 198 -2.53 5.05 13.19
N VAL A 199 -1.44 4.46 12.73
CA VAL A 199 -0.48 5.06 11.78
C VAL A 199 -0.01 4.02 10.77
N ASP A 200 0.39 4.46 9.58
CA ASP A 200 1.04 3.59 8.60
C ASP A 200 2.55 3.55 8.88
N GLY A 201 3.16 2.37 8.85
CA GLY A 201 4.62 2.22 9.00
C GLY A 201 5.39 2.83 7.83
N ILE A 202 4.88 2.65 6.60
CA ILE A 202 5.26 3.39 5.41
C ILE A 202 4.00 3.94 4.76
N TYR A 203 3.93 5.25 4.55
CA TYR A 203 2.78 5.88 3.91
C TYR A 203 2.77 5.62 2.41
N SER A 204 1.70 4.97 1.94
CA SER A 204 1.65 4.36 0.60
C SER A 204 1.74 5.30 -0.60
N MET A 205 1.58 6.62 -0.41
CA MET A 205 1.64 7.64 -1.47
C MET A 205 2.88 8.53 -1.40
N ASP A 206 3.57 8.55 -0.27
CA ASP A 206 4.69 9.44 0.01
C ASP A 206 6.00 8.67 0.23
N GLY A 207 5.92 7.43 0.72
CA GLY A 207 7.06 6.52 0.85
C GLY A 207 8.00 6.87 2.01
N ASP A 208 7.62 7.80 2.88
CA ASP A 208 8.25 8.07 4.16
C ASP A 208 7.85 7.02 5.21
N VAL A 209 8.68 6.91 6.24
CA VAL A 209 8.53 5.96 7.35
C VAL A 209 8.09 6.74 8.58
N ALA A 210 7.05 6.27 9.27
CA ALA A 210 6.58 6.96 10.47
C ALA A 210 7.65 7.06 11.56
N ASN A 211 7.75 8.20 12.23
CA ASN A 211 8.60 8.43 13.40
C ASN A 211 7.95 7.79 14.63
N LEU A 212 7.96 6.46 14.64
CA LEU A 212 7.33 5.65 15.68
C LEU A 212 7.83 5.98 17.09
N PRO A 213 9.11 6.30 17.36
CA PRO A 213 9.54 6.73 18.69
C PRO A 213 8.76 7.93 19.22
N ALA A 214 8.65 9.02 18.42
CA ALA A 214 7.94 10.23 18.84
C ALA A 214 6.44 9.97 19.06
N ILE A 215 5.81 9.20 18.19
CA ILE A 215 4.39 8.84 18.27
C ILE A 215 4.12 7.95 19.50
N LEU A 216 5.00 6.99 19.77
CA LEU A 216 4.88 6.09 20.92
C LEU A 216 5.11 6.82 22.24
N ASP A 217 6.03 7.77 22.31
CA ASP A 217 6.26 8.56 23.54
C ASP A 217 4.99 9.32 23.95
N VAL A 218 4.27 9.88 22.97
CA VAL A 218 2.95 10.52 23.20
C VAL A 218 1.89 9.48 23.58
N CYS A 219 1.79 8.36 22.85
CA CYS A 219 0.86 7.28 23.18
C CYS A 219 1.05 6.76 24.62
N ASP A 220 2.31 6.56 25.04
CA ASP A 220 2.69 6.06 26.36
C ASP A 220 2.32 7.07 27.46
N ALA A 221 2.57 8.37 27.25
CA ALA A 221 2.18 9.44 28.18
C ALA A 221 0.66 9.50 28.40
N HIS A 222 -0.13 9.15 27.38
CA HIS A 222 -1.59 9.09 27.46
C HIS A 222 -2.16 7.71 27.82
N GLN A 223 -1.31 6.70 27.94
CA GLN A 223 -1.66 5.29 28.15
C GLN A 223 -2.64 4.75 27.08
N VAL A 224 -2.40 5.10 25.82
CA VAL A 224 -3.22 4.70 24.67
C VAL A 224 -2.46 3.72 23.78
N GLY A 225 -3.15 2.69 23.29
CA GLY A 225 -2.55 1.69 22.40
C GLY A 225 -2.40 2.19 20.97
N LEU A 226 -1.24 1.89 20.37
CA LEU A 226 -0.94 2.16 18.96
C LEU A 226 -1.12 0.90 18.09
N ILE A 227 -1.74 1.09 16.93
CA ILE A 227 -1.74 0.15 15.81
C ILE A 227 -0.81 0.70 14.74
N VAL A 228 0.12 -0.13 14.27
CA VAL A 228 0.99 0.21 13.14
C VAL A 228 0.60 -0.65 11.95
N ASP A 229 0.20 -0.01 10.85
CA ASP A 229 -0.03 -0.66 9.56
C ASP A 229 1.31 -0.86 8.83
N GLU A 230 1.86 -2.05 8.95
CA GLU A 230 3.11 -2.46 8.32
C GLU A 230 2.90 -2.98 6.88
N ALA A 231 1.78 -2.70 6.21
CA ALA A 231 1.48 -3.29 4.90
C ALA A 231 2.56 -2.99 3.84
N HIS A 232 3.17 -1.80 3.86
CA HIS A 232 4.24 -1.43 2.93
C HIS A 232 5.66 -1.74 3.44
N SER A 233 5.82 -2.12 4.71
CA SER A 233 7.12 -2.24 5.37
C SER A 233 7.44 -3.66 5.80
N ILE A 234 6.45 -4.44 6.22
CA ILE A 234 6.66 -5.81 6.72
C ILE A 234 7.34 -6.67 5.66
N PHE A 235 8.35 -7.41 6.08
CA PHE A 235 9.27 -8.21 5.27
C PHE A 235 10.11 -7.44 4.23
N ALA A 236 9.83 -6.17 3.97
CA ALA A 236 10.53 -5.35 2.99
C ALA A 236 11.66 -4.51 3.59
N ILE A 237 11.51 -4.04 4.83
CA ILE A 237 12.51 -3.25 5.55
C ILE A 237 12.78 -3.83 6.94
N GLY A 238 13.88 -3.37 7.55
CA GLY A 238 14.40 -3.93 8.81
C GLY A 238 15.37 -5.10 8.57
N GLU A 239 16.25 -5.33 9.52
CA GLU A 239 17.31 -6.35 9.43
C GLU A 239 16.72 -7.75 9.21
N HIS A 240 15.68 -8.10 9.95
CA HIS A 240 14.98 -9.37 9.90
C HIS A 240 13.64 -9.31 9.17
N GLY A 241 13.23 -8.12 8.68
CA GLY A 241 11.98 -7.93 7.96
C GLY A 241 10.78 -7.67 8.86
N GLY A 242 10.99 -7.18 10.08
CA GLY A 242 9.97 -6.77 11.03
C GLY A 242 9.29 -5.44 10.69
N GLY A 243 9.70 -4.75 9.64
CA GLY A 243 9.05 -3.52 9.16
C GLY A 243 9.55 -2.25 9.84
N ALA A 244 8.73 -1.21 9.83
CA ALA A 244 9.06 0.10 10.39
C ALA A 244 9.32 0.04 11.90
N THR A 245 8.59 -0.84 12.61
CA THR A 245 8.80 -1.06 14.04
C THR A 245 10.14 -1.71 14.37
N GLU A 246 10.73 -2.49 13.47
CA GLU A 246 12.09 -3.03 13.64
C GLU A 246 13.15 -1.95 13.39
N VAL A 247 12.94 -1.05 12.43
CA VAL A 247 13.89 0.05 12.13
C VAL A 247 14.19 0.90 13.37
N TYR A 248 13.23 1.05 14.28
CA TYR A 248 13.40 1.81 15.52
C TYR A 248 13.52 0.93 16.79
N ASP A 249 13.52 -0.40 16.67
CA ASP A 249 13.48 -1.35 17.80
C ASP A 249 12.32 -1.09 18.79
N VAL A 250 11.14 -0.80 18.26
CA VAL A 250 9.94 -0.45 19.06
C VAL A 250 8.79 -1.46 18.95
N ALA A 251 8.99 -2.59 18.26
CA ALA A 251 7.94 -3.58 18.01
C ALA A 251 7.22 -4.08 19.28
N ARG A 252 7.92 -4.13 20.43
CA ARG A 252 7.32 -4.53 21.72
C ARG A 252 6.41 -3.48 22.35
N ARG A 253 6.59 -2.20 22.02
CA ARG A 253 5.74 -1.08 22.49
C ARG A 253 4.42 -1.00 21.73
N VAL A 254 4.36 -1.55 20.51
CA VAL A 254 3.17 -1.50 19.66
C VAL A 254 2.14 -2.57 20.05
N ARG A 255 0.88 -2.14 20.18
CA ARG A 255 -0.22 -3.01 20.63
C ARG A 255 -0.63 -4.00 19.54
N LEU A 256 -0.82 -3.55 18.31
CA LEU A 256 -1.11 -4.41 17.16
C LEU A 256 -0.22 -4.03 15.98
N LEU A 257 0.42 -5.01 15.38
CA LEU A 257 0.96 -4.89 14.04
C LEU A 257 -0.10 -5.37 13.07
N PHE A 258 -0.33 -4.60 12.01
CA PHE A 258 -1.18 -5.00 10.91
C PHE A 258 -0.34 -5.18 9.65
N GLY A 259 -0.68 -6.14 8.80
CA GLY A 259 0.05 -6.37 7.56
C GLY A 259 -0.80 -7.01 6.49
N THR A 260 -0.23 -7.12 5.29
CA THR A 260 -0.87 -7.76 4.15
C THR A 260 0.08 -8.70 3.42
N PHE A 261 -0.49 -9.77 2.86
CA PHE A 261 0.25 -10.69 2.01
C PHE A 261 0.30 -10.25 0.54
N SER A 262 -0.45 -9.21 0.14
CA SER A 262 -0.54 -8.77 -1.27
C SER A 262 0.58 -7.88 -1.77
N LYS A 263 1.60 -7.65 -0.95
CA LYS A 263 2.72 -6.76 -1.25
C LYS A 263 4.05 -7.53 -1.21
N SER A 264 4.86 -7.39 -0.17
CA SER A 264 6.16 -8.08 -0.04
C SER A 264 6.08 -9.60 -0.21
N ILE A 265 4.97 -10.23 0.24
CA ILE A 265 4.70 -11.67 0.15
C ILE A 265 4.05 -12.07 -1.19
N ALA A 266 3.61 -11.08 -1.98
CA ALA A 266 3.18 -11.18 -3.37
C ALA A 266 2.04 -12.19 -3.63
N SER A 267 1.06 -12.22 -2.73
CA SER A 267 -0.08 -13.14 -2.75
C SER A 267 -1.37 -12.40 -2.33
N MET A 268 -2.20 -12.98 -1.45
CA MET A 268 -3.50 -12.43 -1.03
C MET A 268 -3.72 -12.64 0.48
N GLY A 269 -4.45 -11.71 1.10
CA GLY A 269 -4.81 -11.75 2.52
C GLY A 269 -4.26 -10.59 3.35
N GLY A 270 -4.76 -10.49 4.57
CA GLY A 270 -4.29 -9.57 5.62
C GLY A 270 -4.00 -10.33 6.91
N PHE A 271 -3.33 -9.70 7.85
CA PHE A 271 -3.17 -10.25 9.19
C PHE A 271 -3.00 -9.16 10.26
N ALA A 272 -3.33 -9.51 11.49
CA ALA A 272 -3.01 -8.72 12.68
C ALA A 272 -2.22 -9.58 13.67
N SER A 273 -1.16 -9.03 14.25
CA SER A 273 -0.29 -9.73 15.20
C SER A 273 -0.13 -8.96 16.51
N GLY A 274 -0.37 -9.63 17.64
CA GLY A 274 -0.36 -8.99 18.95
C GLY A 274 -0.83 -9.88 20.10
N PRO A 275 -1.36 -9.28 21.19
CA PRO A 275 -1.82 -10.03 22.36
C PRO A 275 -2.91 -11.04 21.98
N ARG A 276 -2.76 -12.28 22.45
CA ARG A 276 -3.63 -13.40 22.13
C ARG A 276 -5.08 -13.11 22.49
N GLU A 277 -5.32 -12.62 23.70
CA GLU A 277 -6.66 -12.34 24.22
C GLU A 277 -7.38 -11.27 23.41
N LEU A 278 -6.64 -10.27 22.91
CA LEU A 278 -7.18 -9.22 22.05
C LEU A 278 -7.55 -9.77 20.67
N LEU A 279 -6.72 -10.63 20.09
CA LEU A 279 -7.01 -11.24 18.79
C LEU A 279 -8.15 -12.28 18.89
N GLU A 280 -8.23 -13.04 19.98
CA GLU A 280 -9.36 -13.95 20.25
C GLU A 280 -10.68 -13.18 20.38
N TYR A 281 -10.66 -12.03 21.07
CA TYR A 281 -11.80 -11.11 21.06
C TYR A 281 -12.11 -10.62 19.64
N ALA A 282 -11.10 -10.13 18.91
CA ALA A 282 -11.29 -9.60 17.55
C ALA A 282 -11.88 -10.64 16.59
N ARG A 283 -11.54 -11.93 16.71
CA ARG A 283 -12.13 -13.01 15.89
C ARG A 283 -13.65 -13.11 16.01
N LEU A 284 -14.23 -12.75 17.15
CA LEU A 284 -15.68 -12.81 17.37
C LEU A 284 -16.41 -11.56 16.88
N TYR A 285 -15.73 -10.42 16.81
CA TYR A 285 -16.36 -9.12 16.51
C TYR A 285 -15.94 -8.49 15.17
N ALA A 286 -14.80 -8.89 14.60
CA ALA A 286 -14.38 -8.45 13.28
C ALA A 286 -15.14 -9.25 12.22
N HIS A 287 -16.28 -8.71 11.77
CA HIS A 287 -17.16 -9.40 10.82
C HIS A 287 -16.47 -9.88 9.52
N PRO A 288 -15.50 -9.15 8.93
CA PRO A 288 -14.80 -9.67 7.76
C PRO A 288 -13.96 -10.92 8.02
N PHE A 289 -13.65 -11.25 9.27
CA PHE A 289 -13.10 -12.55 9.64
C PHE A 289 -14.21 -13.60 9.82
N GLY A 290 -15.24 -13.27 10.61
CA GLY A 290 -16.25 -14.25 11.04
C GLY A 290 -17.29 -14.61 9.99
N PHE A 291 -17.63 -13.68 9.09
CA PHE A 291 -18.72 -13.79 8.12
C PHE A 291 -18.25 -13.73 6.65
N SER A 292 -16.95 -13.88 6.41
CA SER A 292 -16.38 -14.00 5.07
C SER A 292 -15.71 -15.36 4.89
N ALA A 293 -15.66 -15.84 3.65
CA ALA A 293 -14.95 -17.06 3.32
C ALA A 293 -13.47 -16.94 3.72
N SER A 294 -12.91 -18.03 4.24
CA SER A 294 -11.49 -18.04 4.62
C SER A 294 -10.59 -18.02 3.38
N LEU A 295 -9.31 -17.72 3.57
CA LEU A 295 -8.35 -17.73 2.47
C LEU A 295 -8.30 -19.12 1.80
N PRO A 296 -8.25 -19.19 0.46
CA PRO A 296 -8.08 -20.47 -0.22
C PRO A 296 -6.82 -21.19 0.27
N PRO A 297 -6.88 -22.50 0.59
CA PRO A 297 -5.71 -23.29 1.00
C PRO A 297 -4.45 -23.11 0.12
N PRO A 298 -4.52 -23.07 -1.23
CA PRO A 298 -3.33 -22.82 -2.05
C PRO A 298 -2.72 -21.42 -1.88
N VAL A 299 -3.55 -20.41 -1.58
CA VAL A 299 -3.08 -19.06 -1.24
C VAL A 299 -2.37 -19.07 0.12
N VAL A 300 -2.93 -19.79 1.10
CA VAL A 300 -2.34 -19.92 2.44
C VAL A 300 -0.98 -20.63 2.36
N ALA A 301 -0.88 -21.72 1.60
CA ALA A 301 0.37 -22.44 1.40
C ALA A 301 1.44 -21.61 0.66
N ALA A 302 1.02 -20.80 -0.33
CA ALA A 302 1.90 -19.82 -0.97
C ALA A 302 2.42 -18.79 0.04
N ASN A 303 1.55 -18.25 0.89
CA ASN A 303 1.92 -17.28 1.93
C ASN A 303 2.94 -17.86 2.91
N ILE A 304 2.73 -19.09 3.39
CA ILE A 304 3.67 -19.78 4.30
C ILE A 304 5.06 -19.84 3.68
N GLU A 305 5.15 -20.32 2.43
CA GLU A 305 6.44 -20.48 1.76
C GLU A 305 7.10 -19.13 1.47
N ALA A 306 6.33 -18.12 1.04
CA ALA A 306 6.85 -16.79 0.80
C ALA A 306 7.34 -16.09 2.08
N VAL A 307 6.66 -16.27 3.23
CA VAL A 307 7.15 -15.78 4.54
C VAL A 307 8.45 -16.48 4.94
N ARG A 308 8.55 -17.80 4.75
CA ARG A 308 9.78 -18.56 5.02
C ARG A 308 10.95 -18.06 4.17
N ILE A 309 10.73 -17.84 2.87
CA ILE A 309 11.75 -17.29 1.96
C ILE A 309 12.14 -15.89 2.38
N ALA A 310 11.17 -14.99 2.64
CA ALA A 310 11.45 -13.62 3.03
C ALA A 310 12.30 -13.55 4.32
N ARG A 311 12.09 -14.47 5.27
CA ARG A 311 12.90 -14.58 6.48
C ARG A 311 14.29 -15.16 6.22
N ALA A 312 14.41 -16.16 5.37
CA ALA A 312 15.65 -16.89 5.09
C ALA A 312 16.60 -16.16 4.12
N GLU A 313 16.07 -15.28 3.26
CA GLU A 313 16.81 -14.60 2.18
C GLU A 313 16.89 -13.07 2.39
N PRO A 314 17.66 -12.59 3.40
CA PRO A 314 17.82 -11.17 3.67
C PRO A 314 18.40 -10.38 2.48
N GLU A 315 19.13 -11.03 1.58
CA GLU A 315 19.69 -10.42 0.37
C GLU A 315 18.63 -9.81 -0.55
N ARG A 316 17.38 -10.31 -0.50
CA ARG A 316 16.25 -9.69 -1.23
C ARG A 316 15.94 -8.30 -0.71
N ARG A 317 15.91 -8.12 0.62
CA ARG A 317 15.73 -6.81 1.25
C ARG A 317 16.90 -5.89 0.96
N SER A 318 18.13 -6.39 1.06
CA SER A 318 19.33 -5.59 0.75
C SER A 318 19.31 -5.08 -0.70
N ARG A 319 18.97 -5.94 -1.65
CA ARG A 319 18.82 -5.57 -3.06
C ARG A 319 17.67 -4.60 -3.30
N LEU A 320 16.52 -4.79 -2.64
CA LEU A 320 15.41 -3.83 -2.69
C LEU A 320 15.85 -2.43 -2.22
N ALA A 321 16.56 -2.36 -1.11
CA ALA A 321 17.09 -1.10 -0.56
C ALA A 321 18.13 -0.46 -1.49
N GLU A 322 19.02 -1.26 -2.09
CA GLU A 322 20.00 -0.80 -3.09
C GLU A 322 19.30 -0.22 -4.32
N HIS A 323 18.33 -0.94 -4.89
CA HIS A 323 17.58 -0.49 -6.06
C HIS A 323 16.81 0.80 -5.77
N ALA A 324 16.14 0.89 -4.61
CA ALA A 324 15.40 2.07 -4.21
C ALA A 324 16.31 3.29 -4.02
N THR A 325 17.46 3.10 -3.38
CA THR A 325 18.48 4.14 -3.19
C THR A 325 19.05 4.61 -4.51
N TYR A 326 19.39 3.67 -5.40
CA TYR A 326 19.88 3.99 -6.74
C TYR A 326 18.86 4.79 -7.54
N PHE A 327 17.62 4.30 -7.62
CA PHE A 327 16.56 4.92 -8.41
C PHE A 327 16.25 6.33 -7.91
N ARG A 328 16.10 6.51 -6.59
CA ARG A 328 15.87 7.83 -5.98
C ARG A 328 17.06 8.78 -6.21
N GLY A 329 18.30 8.32 -6.03
CA GLY A 329 19.49 9.13 -6.29
C GLY A 329 19.59 9.59 -7.75
N ALA A 330 19.21 8.73 -8.69
CA ALA A 330 19.15 9.10 -10.10
C ALA A 330 18.06 10.14 -10.39
N LEU A 331 16.85 9.98 -9.83
CA LEU A 331 15.79 11.00 -9.94
C LEU A 331 16.24 12.36 -9.38
N HIS A 332 16.91 12.37 -8.22
CA HIS A 332 17.47 13.60 -7.64
C HIS A 332 18.54 14.24 -8.54
N SER A 333 19.39 13.44 -9.19
CA SER A 333 20.37 13.95 -10.16
C SER A 333 19.74 14.61 -11.39
N MET A 334 18.52 14.18 -11.75
CA MET A 334 17.69 14.82 -12.79
C MET A 334 16.98 16.09 -12.30
N GLY A 335 17.07 16.39 -11.00
CA GLY A 335 16.37 17.50 -10.34
C GLY A 335 14.91 17.19 -9.99
N LEU A 336 14.46 15.93 -10.11
CA LEU A 336 13.09 15.56 -9.75
C LEU A 336 12.92 15.47 -8.23
N ASP A 337 11.78 15.96 -7.75
CA ASP A 337 11.39 15.88 -6.34
C ASP A 337 10.71 14.53 -6.05
N THR A 338 11.20 13.83 -5.02
CA THR A 338 10.67 12.55 -4.55
C THR A 338 9.97 12.64 -3.19
N GLY A 339 9.56 13.85 -2.80
CA GLY A 339 8.93 14.12 -1.51
C GLY A 339 9.79 13.65 -0.33
N LEU A 340 9.13 13.02 0.64
CA LEU A 340 9.76 12.52 1.87
C LEU A 340 10.22 11.06 1.77
N SER A 341 10.19 10.46 0.57
CA SER A 341 10.46 9.04 0.40
C SER A 341 11.88 8.66 0.82
N THR A 342 11.97 7.68 1.73
CA THR A 342 13.21 7.01 2.10
C THR A 342 13.20 5.52 1.73
N THR A 343 12.12 5.03 1.12
CA THR A 343 11.83 3.60 0.96
C THR A 343 11.77 3.18 -0.51
N HIS A 344 11.28 1.97 -0.77
CA HIS A 344 11.03 1.43 -2.12
C HIS A 344 9.72 1.94 -2.75
N VAL A 345 8.92 2.72 -2.02
CA VAL A 345 7.83 3.51 -2.57
C VAL A 345 8.40 4.90 -2.87
N VAL A 346 8.54 5.24 -4.14
CA VAL A 346 9.20 6.46 -4.60
C VAL A 346 8.20 7.29 -5.41
N PRO A 347 7.60 8.35 -4.82
CA PRO A 347 6.80 9.29 -5.58
C PRO A 347 7.73 10.14 -6.47
N ILE A 348 7.21 10.60 -7.59
CA ILE A 348 7.83 11.60 -8.45
C ILE A 348 6.83 12.74 -8.54
N MET A 349 7.13 13.84 -7.84
CA MET A 349 6.22 14.96 -7.68
C MET A 349 6.07 15.72 -8.99
N VAL A 350 4.82 15.84 -9.46
CA VAL A 350 4.46 16.61 -10.66
C VAL A 350 3.79 17.93 -10.26
N GLY A 351 3.31 18.05 -9.02
CA GLY A 351 2.76 19.28 -8.44
C GLY A 351 1.34 19.54 -8.95
N ALA A 352 1.06 20.78 -9.35
CA ALA A 352 -0.25 21.16 -9.92
C ALA A 352 -0.38 20.83 -11.42
N GLU A 353 0.62 20.20 -12.05
CA GLU A 353 0.67 19.95 -13.49
C GLU A 353 -0.07 18.65 -13.87
N ARG A 354 -1.36 18.56 -13.54
CA ARG A 354 -2.20 17.36 -13.74
C ARG A 354 -2.22 16.86 -15.19
N ASP A 355 -2.29 17.74 -16.18
CA ASP A 355 -2.26 17.32 -17.58
C ASP A 355 -0.93 16.65 -17.94
N LEU A 356 0.18 17.20 -17.47
CA LEU A 356 1.50 16.62 -17.69
C LEU A 356 1.61 15.23 -17.05
N LEU A 357 1.01 15.03 -15.87
CA LEU A 357 1.02 13.74 -15.19
C LEU A 357 0.46 12.63 -16.10
N TYR A 358 -0.72 12.86 -16.67
CA TYR A 358 -1.40 11.86 -17.50
C TYR A 358 -0.74 11.71 -18.87
N ASP A 359 -0.33 12.82 -19.51
CA ASP A 359 0.36 12.78 -20.80
C ASP A 359 1.69 12.00 -20.67
N ALA A 360 2.46 12.25 -19.60
CA ALA A 360 3.70 11.55 -19.33
C ALA A 360 3.47 10.05 -19.04
N ALA A 361 2.45 9.70 -18.26
CA ALA A 361 2.16 8.30 -17.96
C ALA A 361 1.75 7.50 -19.22
N LEU A 362 1.00 8.11 -20.14
CA LEU A 362 0.66 7.52 -21.44
C LEU A 362 1.90 7.34 -22.32
N GLU A 363 2.76 8.37 -22.40
CA GLU A 363 4.01 8.29 -23.17
C GLU A 363 4.94 7.19 -22.62
N MET A 364 5.07 7.10 -21.30
CA MET A 364 5.86 6.05 -20.64
C MET A 364 5.35 4.65 -20.98
N LEU A 365 4.02 4.45 -20.96
CA LEU A 365 3.39 3.19 -21.32
C LEU A 365 3.76 2.78 -22.76
N GLU A 366 3.67 3.71 -23.70
CA GLU A 366 4.03 3.48 -25.10
C GLU A 366 5.50 3.07 -25.25
N ARG A 367 6.38 3.71 -24.47
CA ARG A 367 7.83 3.51 -24.47
C ARG A 367 8.33 2.29 -23.68
N GLY A 368 7.45 1.52 -23.05
CA GLY A 368 7.83 0.28 -22.36
C GLY A 368 7.84 0.34 -20.84
N LEU A 369 7.35 1.42 -20.23
CA LEU A 369 7.35 1.65 -18.79
C LEU A 369 5.93 1.79 -18.24
N TYR A 370 5.55 0.94 -17.30
CA TYR A 370 4.28 1.05 -16.59
C TYR A 370 4.48 1.61 -15.18
N ILE A 371 3.99 2.83 -14.98
CA ILE A 371 3.97 3.57 -13.72
C ILE A 371 2.62 4.28 -13.60
N LEU A 372 2.06 4.35 -12.38
CA LEU A 372 0.72 4.89 -12.19
C LEU A 372 0.73 6.36 -11.81
N PRO A 373 -0.11 7.20 -12.46
CA PRO A 373 -0.43 8.53 -11.98
C PRO A 373 -1.33 8.44 -10.74
N ILE A 374 -1.02 9.25 -9.73
CA ILE A 374 -1.78 9.38 -8.49
C ILE A 374 -2.30 10.82 -8.41
N ASP A 375 -3.61 10.92 -8.26
CA ASP A 375 -4.40 12.15 -8.34
C ASP A 375 -5.49 12.15 -7.25
N TYR A 376 -6.19 13.28 -7.08
CA TYR A 376 -7.30 13.41 -6.15
C TYR A 376 -8.42 12.38 -6.46
N PRO A 377 -9.05 11.77 -5.43
CA PRO A 377 -8.96 12.08 -4.00
C PRO A 377 -7.85 11.34 -3.24
N ALA A 378 -6.97 10.60 -3.92
CA ALA A 378 -5.90 9.86 -3.24
C ALA A 378 -4.81 10.80 -2.69
N VAL A 379 -4.56 11.92 -3.37
CA VAL A 379 -3.65 12.99 -2.94
C VAL A 379 -4.28 14.35 -3.27
N PRO A 380 -3.87 15.46 -2.62
CA PRO A 380 -4.34 16.79 -2.98
C PRO A 380 -4.04 17.16 -4.45
N GLU A 381 -4.92 17.95 -5.07
CA GLU A 381 -4.85 18.34 -6.49
C GLU A 381 -3.58 19.13 -6.86
N ASP A 382 -3.02 19.87 -5.91
CA ASP A 382 -1.77 20.63 -6.07
C ASP A 382 -0.51 19.79 -5.87
N ARG A 383 -0.67 18.49 -5.57
CA ARG A 383 0.39 17.55 -5.21
C ARG A 383 0.28 16.21 -5.95
N VAL A 384 -0.17 16.25 -7.20
CA VAL A 384 -0.22 15.05 -8.04
C VAL A 384 1.17 14.51 -8.31
N ARG A 385 1.26 13.20 -8.53
CA ARG A 385 2.55 12.48 -8.61
C ARG A 385 2.44 11.19 -9.38
N LEU A 386 3.54 10.76 -9.98
CA LEU A 386 3.69 9.35 -10.36
C LEU A 386 4.17 8.58 -9.14
N ARG A 387 3.76 7.33 -8.96
CA ARG A 387 4.27 6.50 -7.86
C ARG A 387 5.00 5.27 -8.40
N ALA A 388 6.32 5.26 -8.24
CA ALA A 388 7.15 4.10 -8.52
C ALA A 388 7.24 3.19 -7.28
N SER A 389 7.01 1.91 -7.49
CA SER A 389 7.21 0.83 -6.53
C SER A 389 8.38 -0.02 -7.00
N ILE A 390 9.49 0.08 -6.28
CA ILE A 390 10.73 -0.64 -6.61
C ILE A 390 10.66 -2.07 -6.09
N SER A 391 11.25 -3.00 -6.83
CA SER A 391 11.30 -4.43 -6.51
C SER A 391 12.74 -4.93 -6.50
N ALA A 392 13.02 -5.90 -5.63
CA ALA A 392 14.22 -6.71 -5.67
C ALA A 392 14.33 -7.52 -6.99
N GLY A 393 13.21 -7.71 -7.70
CA GLY A 393 13.16 -8.38 -8.99
C GLY A 393 13.57 -7.53 -10.19
N HIS A 394 13.70 -6.20 -10.04
CA HIS A 394 14.20 -5.35 -11.12
C HIS A 394 15.68 -5.65 -11.38
N SER A 395 16.11 -5.61 -12.65
CA SER A 395 17.52 -5.53 -12.99
C SER A 395 17.99 -4.08 -13.02
N ARG A 396 19.31 -3.86 -12.97
CA ARG A 396 19.89 -2.52 -13.17
C ARG A 396 19.47 -1.93 -14.51
N ALA A 397 19.42 -2.74 -15.57
CA ALA A 397 18.98 -2.33 -16.90
C ALA A 397 17.49 -1.92 -16.94
N ASP A 398 16.62 -2.56 -16.15
CA ASP A 398 15.21 -2.15 -16.02
C ASP A 398 15.11 -0.75 -15.41
N LEU A 399 15.88 -0.50 -14.34
CA LEU A 399 15.91 0.80 -13.65
C LEU A 399 16.50 1.89 -14.55
N ASP A 400 17.59 1.59 -15.27
CA ASP A 400 18.22 2.54 -16.20
C ASP A 400 17.29 2.91 -17.36
N MET A 401 16.58 1.92 -17.93
CA MET A 401 15.54 2.15 -18.94
C MET A 401 14.42 3.03 -18.38
N ALA A 402 13.90 2.71 -17.20
CA ALA A 402 12.84 3.47 -16.57
C ALA A 402 13.25 4.93 -16.31
N LEU A 403 14.46 5.13 -15.75
CA LEU A 403 15.03 6.44 -15.47
C LEU A 403 15.21 7.28 -16.73
N SER A 404 15.71 6.69 -17.83
CA SER A 404 15.84 7.39 -19.11
C SER A 404 14.49 7.84 -19.66
N ILE A 405 13.46 6.99 -19.58
CA ILE A 405 12.10 7.34 -20.02
C ILE A 405 11.53 8.45 -19.13
N ILE A 406 11.68 8.35 -17.81
CA ILE A 406 11.22 9.37 -16.85
C ILE A 406 11.88 10.73 -17.07
N GLU A 407 13.19 10.76 -17.36
CA GLU A 407 13.86 12.02 -17.65
C GLU A 407 13.24 12.73 -18.86
N ASP A 408 12.98 11.96 -19.92
CA ASP A 408 12.42 12.47 -21.16
C ASP A 408 10.96 12.91 -21.01
N SER A 409 10.12 12.11 -20.35
CA SER A 409 8.67 12.35 -20.26
C SER A 409 8.26 13.25 -19.10
N VAL A 410 9.11 13.46 -18.09
CA VAL A 410 8.78 14.27 -16.89
C VAL A 410 9.79 15.38 -16.66
N ALA A 411 11.07 15.04 -16.48
CA ALA A 411 12.05 16.04 -16.06
C ALA A 411 12.26 17.13 -17.13
N LYS A 412 12.43 16.75 -18.39
CA LYS A 412 12.57 17.70 -19.50
C LYS A 412 11.32 18.57 -19.69
N PRO A 413 10.08 18.03 -19.71
CA PRO A 413 8.86 18.84 -19.75
C PRO A 413 8.70 19.78 -18.55
N LEU A 414 8.98 19.35 -17.32
CA LEU A 414 8.91 20.22 -16.15
C LEU A 414 9.95 21.36 -16.22
N ARG A 415 11.18 21.08 -16.69
CA ARG A 415 12.20 22.13 -16.96
C ARG A 415 11.73 23.11 -18.02
N ALA A 416 11.14 22.62 -19.12
CA ALA A 416 10.60 23.48 -20.18
C ALA A 416 9.46 24.39 -19.69
N ARG A 417 8.70 23.95 -18.67
CA ARG A 417 7.68 24.75 -17.97
C ARG A 417 8.23 25.63 -16.84
N GLY A 418 9.54 25.67 -16.64
CA GLY A 418 10.19 26.45 -15.58
C GLY A 418 9.92 25.93 -14.16
N LYS A 419 9.50 24.67 -14.01
CA LYS A 419 9.17 24.04 -12.72
C LYS A 419 10.36 23.35 -12.05
N LEU A 420 11.45 23.14 -12.80
CA LEU A 420 12.70 22.55 -12.29
C LEU A 420 13.89 23.45 -12.64
N GLY A 421 14.88 23.49 -11.73
CA GLY A 421 16.15 24.17 -11.96
C GLY A 421 17.02 23.47 -13.02
N ARG A 422 18.15 24.10 -13.38
CA ARG A 422 19.15 23.47 -14.27
C ARG A 422 19.78 22.26 -13.56
N PRO A 423 20.07 21.15 -14.28
CA PRO A 423 20.65 19.96 -13.65
C PRO A 423 22.03 20.28 -13.05
N ALA A 424 22.33 19.68 -11.88
CA ALA A 424 23.56 19.95 -11.12
C ALA A 424 24.86 19.66 -11.91
N HIS A 425 24.80 18.83 -12.95
CA HIS A 425 25.95 18.54 -13.81
C HIS A 425 26.25 19.65 -14.84
N ALA A 426 25.32 20.57 -15.10
CA ALA A 426 25.51 21.68 -16.05
C ALA A 426 26.34 22.85 -15.48
N GLU A 427 26.51 22.93 -14.16
CA GLU A 427 27.32 23.97 -13.51
C GLU A 427 28.83 23.65 -13.52
N ARG A 428 29.24 22.43 -13.90
CA ARG A 428 30.65 22.03 -13.96
C ARG A 428 31.30 22.18 -15.35
N ALA A 429 30.57 22.74 -16.32
CA ALA A 429 31.03 22.92 -17.70
C ALA A 429 31.02 24.38 -18.17
N GLY A 430 30.96 25.34 -17.23
CA GLY A 430 30.99 26.79 -17.49
C GLY A 430 32.35 27.40 -17.19
#